data_AF-A0A5C8BZ36-F1
#
_entry.id   AF-A0A5C8BZ36-F1
#
_cell.length_a   1.000
_cell.length_b   1.000
_cell.length_c   1.000
_cell.angle_alpha   90.00
_cell.angle_beta   90.00
_cell.angle_gamma   90.00
#
_symmetry.space_group_name_H-M   'P 1'
#
loop_
_entity.id
_entity.type
_entity.pdbx_description
1 polymer ?
#
loop_
_entity_poly.entity_id
_entity_poly.type
_entity_poly.pdbx_seq_one_letter_code
_entity_poly.pdbx_strand_id
1 'polypeptide(L)'
;PLSMWGLLDQTINIMGQQSINAELKQATVVIQPKVGHLGVLDLKSSNEAILEGEKAAQAQMLQIKNAISAFKKSPAAFKPAPKAKF
;
A
#
# COMPACT_ATOMS: atom_id res chain seq x y z
N PRO A 1 -30.64 -20.71 -8.71
CA PRO A 1 -30.73 -19.27 -8.36
C PRO A 1 -29.36 -18.74 -7.91
N LEU A 2 -28.72 -17.89 -8.73
CA LEU A 2 -27.46 -17.23 -8.39
C LEU A 2 -27.72 -16.30 -7.19
N SER A 3 -27.10 -16.61 -6.04
CA SER A 3 -27.25 -15.81 -4.83
C SER A 3 -26.70 -14.40 -5.05
N MET A 4 -27.52 -13.39 -4.77
CA MET A 4 -27.15 -11.96 -4.67
C MET A 4 -25.86 -11.73 -3.86
N TRP A 5 -25.55 -12.63 -2.92
CA TRP A 5 -24.31 -12.65 -2.14
C TRP A 5 -23.05 -12.91 -2.97
N GLY A 6 -23.11 -13.77 -3.99
CA GLY A 6 -21.97 -14.05 -4.86
C GLY A 6 -21.66 -12.90 -5.82
N LEU A 7 -22.68 -12.14 -6.21
CA LEU A 7 -22.48 -10.92 -6.99
C LEU A 7 -21.82 -9.84 -6.13
N LEU A 8 -22.26 -9.64 -4.89
CA LEU A 8 -21.63 -8.67 -3.97
C LEU A 8 -20.15 -8.99 -3.70
N ASP A 9 -19.82 -10.28 -3.51
CA ASP A 9 -18.44 -10.72 -3.30
C ASP A 9 -17.56 -10.52 -4.56
N GLN A 10 -18.14 -10.68 -5.76
CA GLN A 10 -17.47 -10.30 -7.00
C GLN A 10 -17.32 -8.79 -7.14
N THR A 11 -18.34 -7.98 -6.81
CA THR A 11 -18.24 -6.51 -6.93
C THR A 11 -17.23 -5.91 -5.95
N ILE A 12 -17.14 -6.45 -4.72
CA ILE A 12 -16.12 -6.02 -3.73
C ILE A 12 -14.72 -6.41 -4.22
N ASN A 13 -14.53 -7.61 -4.75
CA ASN A 13 -13.26 -8.01 -5.35
C ASN A 13 -12.89 -7.15 -6.59
N ILE A 14 -13.86 -6.84 -7.46
CA ILE A 14 -13.63 -6.09 -8.69
C ILE A 14 -13.37 -4.60 -8.41
N MET A 15 -14.16 -3.95 -7.55
CA MET A 15 -13.96 -2.53 -7.22
C MET A 15 -12.77 -2.31 -6.27
N GLY A 16 -12.50 -3.25 -5.37
CA GLY A 16 -11.29 -3.22 -4.54
C GLY A 16 -10.03 -3.27 -5.40
N GLN A 17 -9.98 -4.16 -6.40
CA GLN A 17 -8.84 -4.25 -7.31
C GLN A 17 -8.71 -3.05 -8.25
N GLN A 18 -9.81 -2.44 -8.72
CA GLN A 18 -9.72 -1.28 -9.60
C GLN A 18 -9.21 -0.02 -8.88
N SER A 19 -9.66 0.26 -7.65
CA SER A 19 -9.13 1.38 -6.85
C SER A 19 -7.65 1.16 -6.53
N ILE A 20 -7.29 -0.05 -6.11
CA ILE A 20 -5.90 -0.41 -5.82
C ILE A 20 -5.01 -0.22 -7.05
N ASN A 21 -5.43 -0.68 -8.24
CA ASN A 21 -4.63 -0.50 -9.45
C ASN A 21 -4.50 0.96 -9.89
N ALA A 22 -5.54 1.78 -9.67
CA ALA A 22 -5.46 3.21 -9.94
C ALA A 22 -4.49 3.92 -8.98
N GLU A 23 -4.55 3.59 -7.69
CA GLU A 23 -3.66 4.12 -6.66
C GLU A 23 -2.22 3.64 -6.83
N LEU A 24 -2.01 2.36 -7.14
CA LEU A 24 -0.69 1.79 -7.42
C LEU A 24 0.00 2.46 -8.61
N LYS A 25 -0.76 2.84 -9.66
CA LYS A 25 -0.21 3.59 -10.81
C LYS A 25 0.24 5.00 -10.44
N GLN A 26 -0.34 5.60 -9.40
CA GLN A 26 0.00 6.93 -8.92
C GLN A 26 1.04 6.89 -7.79
N ALA A 27 1.33 5.71 -7.23
CA ALA A 27 2.24 5.56 -6.13
C ALA A 27 3.69 5.87 -6.55
N THR A 28 4.34 6.74 -5.76
CA THR A 28 5.76 7.06 -5.97
C THR A 28 6.67 5.87 -5.67
N VAL A 29 6.31 5.08 -4.64
CA VAL A 29 7.00 3.83 -4.28
C VAL A 29 5.97 2.84 -3.78
N VAL A 30 6.04 1.59 -4.24
CA VAL A 30 5.19 0.48 -3.80
C VAL A 30 6.02 -0.48 -2.95
N ILE A 31 5.56 -0.78 -1.74
CA ILE A 31 6.13 -1.81 -0.86
C ILE A 31 5.14 -2.98 -0.81
N GLN A 32 5.56 -4.15 -1.28
CA GLN A 32 4.71 -5.34 -1.36
C GLN A 32 5.33 -6.51 -0.60
N PRO A 33 4.99 -6.70 0.69
CA PRO A 33 5.46 -7.83 1.47
C PRO A 33 4.79 -9.13 1.05
N LYS A 34 5.53 -10.25 1.09
CA LYS A 34 5.04 -11.57 0.67
C LYS A 34 4.38 -12.29 1.83
N VAL A 35 3.15 -11.87 2.16
CA VAL A 35 2.37 -12.41 3.29
C VAL A 35 1.10 -13.14 2.87
N GLY A 36 0.92 -13.40 1.57
CA GLY A 36 -0.31 -13.99 1.03
C GLY A 36 -0.62 -15.41 1.52
N HIS A 37 0.38 -16.11 2.10
CA HIS A 37 0.22 -17.42 2.71
C HIS A 37 -0.13 -17.36 4.20
N LEU A 38 -0.09 -16.18 4.82
CA LEU A 38 -0.41 -16.01 6.24
C LEU A 38 -1.92 -15.96 6.46
N GLY A 39 -2.42 -16.74 7.41
CA GLY A 39 -3.83 -16.74 7.77
C GLY A 39 -4.21 -15.47 8.52
N VAL A 40 -5.33 -14.84 8.15
CA VAL A 40 -5.83 -13.60 8.77
C VAL A 40 -6.15 -13.72 10.27
N LEU A 41 -6.33 -14.94 10.79
CA LEU A 41 -6.58 -15.22 12.21
C LEU A 41 -5.35 -15.81 12.94
N ASP A 42 -4.23 -16.00 12.23
CA ASP A 42 -3.03 -16.60 12.82
C ASP A 42 -2.10 -15.53 13.40
N LEU A 43 -2.37 -15.14 14.64
CA LEU A 43 -1.54 -14.18 15.37
C LEU A 43 -0.10 -14.68 15.61
N LYS A 44 0.17 -15.98 15.46
CA LYS A 44 1.54 -16.51 15.58
C LYS A 44 2.41 -16.14 14.38
N SER A 45 1.79 -15.92 13.22
CA SER A 45 2.47 -15.45 12.00
C SER A 45 2.80 -13.95 12.00
N SER A 46 2.45 -13.21 13.07
CA SER A 46 2.74 -11.77 13.17
C SER A 46 4.22 -11.46 13.01
N ASN A 47 5.11 -12.30 13.58
CA ASN A 47 6.54 -12.11 13.48
C ASN A 47 7.04 -12.25 12.02
N GLU A 48 6.51 -13.23 11.29
CA GLU A 48 6.82 -13.44 9.88
C GLU A 48 6.31 -12.28 9.01
N ALA A 49 5.09 -11.80 9.28
CA ALA A 49 4.53 -10.64 8.58
C ALA A 49 5.39 -9.38 8.77
N ILE A 50 5.88 -9.15 10.00
CA ILE A 50 6.78 -8.04 10.31
C ILE A 50 8.09 -8.18 9.52
N LEU A 51 8.71 -9.36 9.55
CA LEU A 51 9.97 -9.60 8.87
C LEU A 51 9.88 -9.42 7.35
N GLU A 52 8.82 -9.94 6.72
CA GLU A 52 8.59 -9.75 5.29
C GLU A 52 8.27 -8.28 4.96
N GLY A 53 7.59 -7.56 5.85
CA GLY A 53 7.41 -6.11 5.80
C GLY A 53 8.73 -5.35 5.81
N GLU A 54 9.60 -5.64 6.78
CA GLU A 54 10.92 -5.02 6.90
C GLU A 54 11.78 -5.29 5.66
N LYS A 55 11.82 -6.54 5.19
CA LYS A 55 12.57 -6.94 4.00
C LYS A 55 12.06 -6.24 2.75
N ALA A 56 10.74 -6.19 2.55
CA ALA A 56 10.14 -5.50 1.41
C ALA A 56 10.43 -3.99 1.45
N ALA A 57 10.36 -3.36 2.63
CA ALA A 57 10.71 -1.96 2.80
C ALA A 57 12.19 -1.69 2.55
N GLN A 58 13.09 -2.53 3.09
CA GLN A 58 14.53 -2.45 2.88
C GLN A 58 14.88 -2.50 1.39
N ALA A 59 14.26 -3.41 0.63
CA ALA A 59 14.46 -3.51 -0.81
C ALA A 59 14.09 -2.21 -1.57
N GLN A 60 13.17 -1.41 -1.04
CA GLN A 60 12.73 -0.14 -1.64
C GLN A 60 13.44 1.10 -1.10
N MET A 61 14.41 0.96 -0.17
CA MET A 61 15.05 2.09 0.49
C MET A 61 15.72 3.07 -0.49
N LEU A 62 16.33 2.57 -1.56
CA LEU A 62 16.94 3.44 -2.57
C LEU A 62 15.88 4.30 -3.27
N GLN A 63 14.75 3.70 -3.66
CA GLN A 63 13.66 4.41 -4.32
C GLN A 63 13.03 5.46 -3.39
N ILE A 64 12.85 5.11 -2.12
CA ILE A 64 12.33 6.04 -1.09
C ILE A 64 13.25 7.23 -0.91
N LYS A 65 14.57 7.00 -0.77
CA LYS A 65 15.55 8.08 -0.66
C LYS A 65 15.53 8.99 -1.89
N ASN A 66 15.42 8.40 -3.08
CA ASN A 66 15.34 9.16 -4.33
C ASN A 66 14.06 10.01 -4.40
N ALA A 67 12.91 9.44 -4.05
CA ALA A 67 11.63 10.13 -4.01
C ALA A 67 11.67 11.33 -3.03
N ILE A 68 12.23 11.12 -1.83
CA ILE A 68 12.40 12.19 -0.83
C ILE A 68 13.34 13.28 -1.37
N SER A 69 14.46 12.90 -1.99
CA SER A 69 15.41 13.85 -2.57
C SER A 69 14.79 14.68 -3.69
N ALA A 70 14.02 14.04 -4.58
CA ALA A 70 13.28 14.72 -5.64
C ALA A 70 12.23 15.67 -5.07
N PHE A 71 11.47 15.25 -4.05
CA PHE A 71 10.51 16.10 -3.37
C PHE A 71 11.18 17.34 -2.77
N LYS A 72 12.30 17.19 -2.05
CA LYS A 72 13.07 18.30 -1.46
C LYS A 72 13.53 19.34 -2.49
N LYS A 73 13.81 18.93 -3.73
CA LYS A 73 14.19 19.84 -4.83
C LYS A 73 12.99 20.50 -5.50
N SER A 74 11.79 19.99 -5.28
CA SER A 74 10.58 20.48 -5.93
C SER A 74 10.11 21.81 -5.31
N PRO A 75 9.45 22.70 -6.09
CA PRO A 75 8.82 23.90 -5.56
C PRO A 75 7.78 23.64 -4.46
N ALA A 76 7.21 22.42 -4.41
CA ALA A 76 6.24 22.03 -3.41
C ALA A 76 6.83 21.89 -2.01
N ALA A 77 8.11 21.54 -1.88
CA ALA A 77 8.78 21.43 -0.58
C ALA A 77 8.96 22.78 0.14
N PHE A 78 8.92 23.89 -0.60
CA PHE A 78 9.01 25.25 -0.04
C PHE A 78 7.64 25.81 0.38
N LYS A 79 6.55 25.11 0.09
CA LYS A 79 5.21 25.53 0.53
C LYS A 79 5.03 25.17 2.00
N PRO A 80 4.44 26.05 2.83
CA PRO A 80 4.14 25.72 4.22
C PRO A 80 3.21 24.51 4.29
N ALA A 81 3.39 23.67 5.32
CA ALA A 81 2.52 22.52 5.54
C ALA A 81 1.05 22.99 5.61
N PRO A 82 0.12 22.28 4.95
CA PRO A 82 -1.29 22.65 4.99
C PRO A 82 -1.77 22.67 6.45
N LYS A 83 -2.48 23.74 6.83
CA LYS A 83 -3.07 23.83 8.17
C LYS A 83 -3.99 22.64 8.39
N ALA A 84 -3.83 21.97 9.53
CA ALA A 84 -4.71 20.88 9.92
C ALA A 84 -6.15 21.40 9.97
N LYS A 85 -7.07 20.65 9.35
CA LYS A 85 -8.50 20.88 9.47
C LYS A 85 -8.92 20.23 10.79
N PHE A 86 -8.86 21.00 11.87
CA PHE A 86 -9.53 20.68 13.13
C PHE A 86 -10.89 21.37 13.15
#